data_AF-A0A1L7XYG2-F1
#
_entry.id   AF-A0A1L7XYG2-F1
#
_cell.length_a   1.000
_cell.length_b   1.000
_cell.length_c   1.000
_cell.angle_alpha   90.00
_cell.angle_beta   90.00
_cell.angle_gamma   90.00
#
_symmetry.space_group_name_H-M   'P 1'
#
loop_
_entity.id
_entity.type
_entity.pdbx_description
1 polymer ?
#
loop_
_entity_poly.entity_id
_entity_poly.type
_entity_poly.pdbx_seq_one_letter_code
_entity_poly.pdbx_strand_id
1 'polypeptide(L)'
;MLASESFSGASIYQENKYEDRYKVTQESLNKNTSVGNPFKAKTPFNYTSGPISMTGYLHTTTGNFCIRVLLMGIYIGTFGDNECEIFDVDVDIFAATGNLRFDLREGNELWVDWKVELTWGGKFGEEVILVSA
;
A
#
# COMPACT_ATOMS: atom_id res chain seq x y z
N MET A 1 6.08 9.95 -27.75
CA MET A 1 6.52 8.74 -27.04
C MET A 1 6.22 8.99 -25.58
N LEU A 2 5.13 8.42 -25.07
CA LEU A 2 4.70 8.64 -23.68
C LEU A 2 5.30 7.50 -22.85
N ALA A 3 6.11 7.86 -21.86
CA ALA A 3 6.61 6.92 -20.87
C ALA A 3 5.42 6.50 -19.99
N SER A 4 5.09 5.21 -20.03
CA SER A 4 4.19 4.61 -19.04
C SER A 4 5.06 3.95 -17.98
N GLU A 5 5.10 4.53 -16.78
CA GLU A 5 5.64 3.84 -15.61
C GLU A 5 4.47 3.20 -14.86
N SER A 6 4.49 1.88 -14.78
CA SER A 6 3.46 1.08 -14.12
C SER A 6 3.90 0.74 -12.71
N PHE A 7 3.12 1.19 -11.72
CA PHE A 7 3.31 0.81 -10.31
C PHE A 7 2.16 -0.12 -9.85
N SER A 8 2.43 -1.43 -9.97
CA SER A 8 1.85 -2.58 -9.26
C SER A 8 0.37 -2.98 -9.40
N GLY A 9 0.14 -4.31 -9.54
CA GLY A 9 -1.12 -4.98 -9.19
C GLY A 9 -1.51 -6.14 -10.10
N ALA A 10 -2.20 -5.81 -11.19
CA ALA A 10 -2.59 -6.71 -12.29
C ALA A 10 -3.18 -5.86 -13.42
N SER A 11 -3.02 -6.29 -14.67
CA SER A 11 -3.72 -5.72 -15.83
C SER A 11 -4.87 -6.66 -16.21
N ILE A 12 -6.11 -6.15 -16.23
CA ILE A 12 -7.29 -6.90 -16.65
C ILE A 12 -7.67 -6.50 -18.07
N TYR A 13 -7.71 -7.47 -18.99
CA TYR A 13 -8.18 -7.25 -20.35
C TYR A 13 -9.28 -8.26 -20.70
N GLN A 14 -10.34 -7.79 -21.35
CA GLN A 14 -11.39 -8.65 -21.90
C GLN A 14 -10.91 -9.18 -23.27
N GLU A 15 -10.69 -10.49 -23.37
CA GLU A 15 -10.09 -11.10 -24.58
C GLU A 15 -11.13 -11.24 -25.71
N ASN A 16 -12.42 -11.46 -25.38
CA ASN A 16 -13.53 -11.50 -26.34
C ASN A 16 -14.90 -11.24 -25.67
N LYS A 17 -15.70 -10.31 -26.22
CA LYS A 17 -17.00 -9.86 -25.66
C LYS A 17 -18.16 -10.85 -25.83
N TYR A 18 -17.99 -11.91 -26.62
CA TYR A 18 -19.06 -12.85 -26.98
C TYR A 18 -19.05 -14.17 -26.19
N GLU A 19 -18.02 -14.45 -25.38
CA GLU A 19 -17.87 -15.72 -24.67
C GLU A 19 -17.65 -15.59 -23.14
N ASP A 20 -17.85 -14.40 -22.57
CA ASP A 20 -17.66 -14.13 -21.12
C ASP A 20 -16.31 -14.63 -20.57
N ARG A 21 -15.23 -14.56 -21.36
CA ARG A 21 -13.88 -14.93 -20.92
C ARG A 21 -13.06 -13.71 -20.55
N TYR A 22 -12.59 -13.70 -19.31
CA TYR A 22 -11.66 -12.70 -18.79
C TYR A 22 -10.28 -13.31 -18.68
N LYS A 23 -9.26 -12.57 -19.11
CA LYS A 23 -7.87 -12.96 -18.91
C LYS A 23 -7.23 -12.00 -17.91
N VAL A 24 -6.90 -12.54 -16.75
CA VAL A 24 -6.18 -11.81 -15.70
C VAL A 24 -4.70 -12.12 -15.87
N THR A 25 -3.90 -11.10 -16.18
CA THR A 25 -2.45 -11.26 -16.28
C THR A 25 -1.81 -10.53 -15.11
N GLN A 26 -1.08 -11.28 -14.29
CA GLN A 26 -0.27 -10.69 -13.23
C GLN A 26 0.92 -9.99 -13.87
N GLU A 27 1.00 -8.67 -13.72
CA GLU A 27 2.21 -7.93 -14.06
C GLU A 27 3.31 -8.29 -13.07
N SER A 28 4.53 -8.45 -13.59
CA SER A 28 5.69 -8.75 -12.75
C SER A 28 5.85 -7.64 -11.72
N LEU A 29 5.72 -7.97 -10.44
CA LEU A 29 6.13 -7.07 -9.36
C LEU A 29 7.62 -6.80 -9.57
N ASN A 30 7.97 -5.59 -10.01
CA ASN A 30 9.34 -5.11 -9.97
C ASN A 30 9.73 -5.00 -8.49
N LYS A 31 10.22 -6.12 -7.96
CA LYS A 31 10.59 -6.28 -6.57
C LYS A 31 12.08 -5.98 -6.47
N ASN A 32 12.41 -4.76 -6.05
CA ASN A 32 13.60 -4.60 -5.21
C ASN A 32 13.25 -5.17 -3.84
N THR A 33 13.26 -6.49 -3.68
CA THR A 33 13.42 -7.05 -2.33
C THR A 33 14.87 -6.88 -1.95
N SER A 34 15.17 -5.77 -1.28
CA SER A 34 16.21 -5.79 -0.28
C SER A 34 15.79 -6.87 0.75
N VAL A 35 16.52 -7.98 0.84
CA VAL A 35 16.46 -8.82 2.03
C VAL A 35 17.07 -7.97 3.13
N GLY A 36 16.24 -7.14 3.78
CA GLY A 36 16.68 -6.27 4.85
C GLY A 36 17.45 -7.08 5.89
N ASN A 37 18.59 -6.56 6.34
CA ASN A 37 19.50 -7.22 7.28
C ASN A 37 18.69 -7.90 8.42
N PRO A 38 18.77 -9.25 8.56
CA PRO A 38 17.97 -10.00 9.54
C PRO A 38 18.34 -9.68 11.00
N PHE A 39 19.45 -8.98 11.23
CA PHE A 39 19.92 -8.57 12.54
C PHE A 39 19.40 -7.18 12.97
N LYS A 40 18.69 -6.45 12.11
CA LYS A 40 18.03 -5.21 12.51
C LYS A 40 16.71 -5.53 13.22
N ALA A 41 16.52 -5.00 14.43
CA ALA A 41 15.27 -5.13 15.15
C ALA A 41 14.11 -4.60 14.29
N LYS A 42 13.08 -5.43 14.12
CA LYS A 42 11.86 -5.14 13.37
C LYS A 42 10.68 -5.27 14.31
N THR A 43 9.85 -4.23 14.40
CA THR A 43 8.56 -4.29 15.08
C THR A 43 7.48 -4.47 14.01
N PRO A 44 6.86 -5.66 13.91
CA PRO A 44 5.84 -5.91 12.90
C PRO A 44 4.50 -5.25 13.29
N PHE A 45 3.66 -5.00 12.30
CA PHE A 45 2.27 -4.59 12.51
C PHE A 45 1.32 -5.25 11.51
N ASN A 46 0.06 -5.31 11.93
CA ASN A 46 -1.06 -5.76 11.11
C ASN A 46 -2.29 -4.93 11.50
N TYR A 47 -2.76 -4.11 10.57
CA TYR A 47 -3.87 -3.20 10.75
C TYR A 47 -4.93 -3.48 9.69
N THR A 48 -6.21 -3.47 10.08
CA THR A 48 -7.34 -3.59 9.16
C THR A 48 -8.52 -2.82 9.73
N SER A 49 -9.07 -1.91 8.93
CA SER A 49 -10.23 -1.09 9.28
C SER A 49 -11.02 -0.75 8.02
N GLY A 50 -12.34 -0.96 8.04
CA GLY A 50 -13.18 -0.74 6.87
C GLY A 50 -12.64 -1.43 5.60
N PRO A 51 -12.47 -0.71 4.47
CA PRO A 51 -11.98 -1.31 3.23
C PRO A 51 -10.46 -1.50 3.20
N ILE A 52 -9.70 -1.04 4.20
CA ILE A 52 -8.23 -1.03 4.13
C ILE A 52 -7.59 -2.09 5.03
N SER A 53 -6.52 -2.71 4.52
CA SER A 53 -5.66 -3.62 5.27
C SER A 53 -4.20 -3.28 5.00
N MET A 54 -3.41 -3.19 6.06
CA MET A 54 -2.00 -2.83 6.00
C MET A 54 -1.19 -3.80 6.86
N THR A 55 -0.12 -4.35 6.30
CA THR A 55 0.79 -5.25 7.02
C THR A 55 2.22 -4.83 6.75
N GLY A 56 3.10 -4.98 7.74
CA GLY A 56 4.43 -4.45 7.57
C GLY A 56 5.32 -4.56 8.80
N TYR A 57 6.39 -3.79 8.78
CA TYR A 57 7.29 -3.65 9.92
C TYR A 57 7.95 -2.27 9.93
N LEU A 58 8.39 -1.86 11.13
CA LEU A 58 9.27 -0.74 11.37
C LEU A 58 10.64 -1.23 11.86
N HIS A 59 11.73 -0.74 11.28
CA HIS A 59 13.08 -0.95 11.76
C HIS A 59 13.40 0.06 12.86
N THR A 60 13.38 -0.38 14.11
CA THR A 60 13.59 0.51 15.28
C THR A 60 15.00 1.12 15.32
N THR A 61 15.97 0.47 14.68
CA THR A 61 17.36 0.93 14.64
C THR A 61 17.62 1.98 13.56
N THR A 62 16.83 2.00 12.47
CA THR A 62 17.10 2.90 11.33
C THR A 62 15.94 3.80 10.96
N GLY A 63 14.76 3.66 11.57
CA GLY A 63 13.55 4.38 11.17
C GLY A 63 12.91 3.86 9.87
N ASN A 64 13.60 3.04 9.08
CA ASN A 64 13.04 2.48 7.85
C ASN A 64 11.81 1.61 8.13
N PHE A 65 10.81 1.66 7.26
CA PHE A 65 9.64 0.78 7.34
C PHE A 65 9.37 0.12 5.99
N CYS A 66 8.50 -0.88 6.04
CA CYS A 66 7.92 -1.53 4.87
C CYS A 66 6.44 -1.78 5.15
N ILE A 67 5.57 -1.29 4.28
CA ILE A 67 4.11 -1.33 4.42
C ILE A 67 3.52 -1.92 3.15
N ARG A 68 2.88 -3.07 3.26
CA ARG A 68 2.07 -3.67 2.22
C ARG A 68 0.63 -3.23 2.43
N VAL A 69 0.03 -2.58 1.43
CA VAL A 69 -1.34 -2.07 1.51
C VAL A 69 -2.26 -2.83 0.55
N LEU A 70 -3.42 -3.21 1.08
CA LEU A 70 -4.54 -3.75 0.33
C LEU A 70 -5.74 -2.82 0.54
N LEU A 71 -6.38 -2.41 -0.54
CA LEU A 71 -7.65 -1.71 -0.53
C LEU A 71 -8.71 -2.61 -1.13
N MET A 72 -9.73 -2.97 -0.35
CA MET A 72 -10.76 -3.93 -0.71
C MET A 72 -10.21 -5.30 -1.13
N GLY A 73 -9.11 -5.73 -0.53
CA GLY A 73 -8.40 -6.95 -0.91
C GLY A 73 -7.58 -6.83 -2.21
N ILE A 74 -7.66 -5.70 -2.92
CA ILE A 74 -6.81 -5.39 -4.07
C ILE A 74 -5.48 -4.87 -3.52
N TYR A 75 -4.39 -5.53 -3.90
CA TYR A 75 -3.06 -5.06 -3.55
C TYR A 75 -2.72 -3.80 -4.35
N ILE A 76 -2.52 -2.68 -3.66
CA ILE A 76 -2.23 -1.37 -4.29
C ILE A 76 -0.74 -1.05 -4.32
N GLY A 77 0.05 -1.68 -3.43
CA GLY A 77 1.49 -1.44 -3.40
C GLY A 77 2.16 -1.90 -2.10
N THR A 78 3.49 -1.89 -2.15
CA THR A 78 4.36 -2.00 -0.98
C THR A 78 5.18 -0.72 -0.96
N PHE A 79 5.10 0.02 0.14
CA PHE A 79 5.74 1.31 0.34
C PHE A 79 6.77 1.19 1.46
N GLY A 80 7.95 1.78 1.28
CA GLY A 80 9.04 1.63 2.26
C GLY A 80 10.41 1.92 1.67
N ASP A 81 11.45 1.82 2.51
CA ASP A 81 12.86 2.10 2.19
C ASP A 81 13.18 3.55 1.76
N ASN A 82 12.27 4.49 2.00
CA ASN A 82 12.55 5.92 1.81
C ASN A 82 13.09 6.56 3.10
N GLU A 83 14.01 7.51 2.96
CA GLU A 83 14.53 8.36 4.05
C GLU A 83 13.53 9.47 4.43
N CYS A 84 12.41 9.59 3.73
CA CYS A 84 11.39 10.60 4.03
C CYS A 84 10.55 10.19 5.24
N GLU A 85 10.46 11.09 6.22
CA GLU A 85 9.62 10.96 7.41
C GLU A 85 8.12 10.90 7.05
N ILE A 86 7.72 11.58 5.96
CA ILE A 86 6.32 11.64 5.52
C ILE A 86 6.23 11.30 4.04
N PHE A 87 5.24 10.51 3.65
CA PHE A 87 4.89 10.30 2.25
C PHE A 87 3.39 10.07 2.06
N ASP A 88 2.89 10.50 0.90
CA ASP A 88 1.50 10.37 0.50
C ASP A 88 1.34 9.35 -0.63
N VAL A 89 0.24 8.61 -0.59
CA VAL A 89 -0.18 7.67 -1.64
C VAL A 89 -1.59 8.04 -2.07
N ASP A 90 -1.70 8.63 -3.25
CA ASP A 90 -2.99 8.86 -3.89
C ASP A 90 -3.45 7.56 -4.56
N VAL A 91 -4.71 7.21 -4.31
CA VAL A 91 -5.36 6.03 -4.86
C VAL A 91 -6.47 6.48 -5.79
N ASP A 92 -6.37 6.03 -7.04
CA ASP A 92 -7.44 6.14 -8.03
C ASP A 92 -7.54 4.79 -8.75
N ILE A 93 -8.45 3.95 -8.27
CA ILE A 93 -8.73 2.64 -8.84
C ILE A 93 -10.23 2.53 -9.15
N PHE A 94 -10.59 1.57 -10.01
CA PHE A 94 -11.98 1.39 -10.47
C PHE A 94 -13.03 1.35 -9.34
N ALA A 95 -12.66 0.80 -8.18
CA ALA A 95 -13.56 0.62 -7.04
C ALA A 95 -13.51 1.76 -6.00
N ALA A 96 -12.46 2.60 -6.00
CA ALA A 96 -12.22 3.53 -4.92
C ALA A 96 -11.24 4.65 -5.30
N THR A 97 -11.47 5.83 -4.72
CA THR A 97 -10.54 6.96 -4.77
C THR A 97 -10.16 7.36 -3.35
N GLY A 98 -8.94 7.86 -3.12
CA GLY A 98 -8.53 8.28 -1.79
C GLY A 98 -7.08 8.71 -1.69
N ASN A 99 -6.66 8.95 -0.45
CA ASN A 99 -5.29 9.31 -0.10
C ASN A 99 -4.91 8.60 1.21
N LEU A 100 -3.67 8.15 1.28
CA LEU A 100 -3.05 7.61 2.48
C LEU A 100 -1.79 8.41 2.76
N ARG A 101 -1.73 9.05 3.91
CA ARG A 101 -0.55 9.75 4.38
C ARG A 101 0.10 8.94 5.49
N PHE A 102 1.34 8.56 5.28
CA PHE A 102 2.15 7.87 6.27
C PHE A 102 3.16 8.85 6.87
N ASP A 103 3.37 8.76 8.17
CA ASP A 103 4.19 9.69 8.95
C ASP A 103 4.97 8.91 10.00
N LEU A 104 6.29 8.94 9.90
CA LEU A 104 7.22 8.42 10.90
C LEU A 104 7.56 9.55 11.87
N ARG A 105 6.94 9.52 13.05
CA ARG A 105 7.10 10.54 14.08
C ARG A 105 8.25 10.21 15.03
N GLU A 106 8.67 11.22 15.78
CA GLU A 106 9.66 11.07 16.85
C GLU A 106 9.27 9.93 17.81
N GLY A 107 10.24 9.09 18.16
CA GLY A 107 10.01 7.92 19.01
C GLY A 107 9.66 6.63 18.26
N ASN A 108 9.98 6.52 16.96
CA ASN A 108 9.73 5.32 16.15
C ASN A 108 8.23 4.95 16.09
N GLU A 109 7.39 5.96 15.91
CA GLU A 109 5.97 5.75 15.72
C GLU A 109 5.60 5.92 14.25
N LEU A 110 5.06 4.86 13.65
CA LEU A 110 4.55 4.93 12.29
C LEU A 110 3.04 5.15 12.33
N TRP A 111 2.62 6.29 11.82
CA TRP A 111 1.23 6.71 11.74
C TRP A 111 0.71 6.60 10.32
N VAL A 112 -0.61 6.45 10.19
CA VAL A 112 -1.32 6.60 8.93
C VAL A 112 -2.59 7.44 9.12
N ASP A 113 -2.77 8.46 8.28
CA ASP A 113 -4.06 9.13 8.04
C ASP A 113 -4.54 8.68 6.66
N TRP A 114 -5.59 7.87 6.62
CA TRP A 114 -6.16 7.40 5.37
C TRP A 114 -7.58 7.89 5.19
N LYS A 115 -7.94 8.27 3.97
CA LYS A 115 -9.29 8.67 3.57
C LYS A 115 -9.60 8.04 2.22
N VAL A 116 -10.66 7.24 2.17
CA VAL A 116 -11.07 6.50 0.98
C VAL A 116 -12.58 6.62 0.77
N GLU A 117 -12.96 6.84 -0.48
CA GLU A 117 -14.34 6.84 -0.95
C GLU A 117 -14.54 5.72 -1.98
N LEU A 118 -15.59 4.91 -1.79
CA LEU A 118 -15.94 3.84 -2.71
C LEU A 118 -16.87 4.35 -3.81
N THR A 119 -16.72 3.84 -5.03
CA THR A 119 -17.49 4.33 -6.19
C THR A 119 -19.00 4.05 -6.12
N TRP A 120 -19.42 3.01 -5.38
CA TRP A 120 -20.84 2.72 -5.08
C TRP A 120 -21.34 3.34 -3.77
N GLY A 121 -20.56 4.24 -3.17
CA GLY A 121 -20.90 4.95 -1.94
C GLY A 121 -20.23 4.38 -0.70
N GLY A 122 -19.95 5.29 0.24
CA GLY A 122 -19.23 5.02 1.48
C GLY A 122 -17.93 5.81 1.54
N LYS A 123 -17.77 6.61 2.58
CA LYS A 123 -16.55 7.36 2.87
C LYS A 123 -15.99 6.83 4.18
N PHE A 124 -14.73 6.46 4.15
CA PHE A 124 -14.02 5.86 5.28
C PHE A 124 -12.75 6.65 5.51
N GLY A 125 -12.35 6.74 6.76
CA GLY A 125 -11.05 7.30 7.08
C GLY A 125 -10.80 7.34 8.57
N GLU A 126 -9.53 7.28 8.92
CA GLU A 126 -9.05 7.24 10.28
C GLU A 126 -7.59 7.72 10.30
N GLU A 127 -7.20 8.37 11.39
CA GLU A 127 -5.80 8.58 11.73
C GLU A 127 -5.45 7.62 12.88
N VAL A 128 -4.44 6.78 12.70
CA VAL A 128 -4.08 5.75 13.66
C VAL A 128 -2.57 5.50 13.69
N ILE A 129 -2.08 5.08 14.85
CA ILE A 129 -0.74 4.53 14.99
C ILE A 129 -0.73 3.06 14.54
N LEU A 130 0.09 2.75 13.53
CA LEU A 130 0.27 1.39 13.03
C LEU A 130 1.20 0.59 13.95
N VAL A 131 2.27 1.23 14.43
CA VAL A 131 3.26 0.65 15.32
C VAL A 131 4.00 1.73 16.11
N SER A 132 4.32 1.42 17.36
CA SER A 132 5.21 2.17 18.26
C SER A 132 6.27 1.20 18.77
N ALA A 133 7.52 1.65 18.93
CA ALA A 133 8.63 0.76 19.28
C ALA A 133 9.63 1.37 20.26
#